data_AF-A0A353N1E6-F1
#
_entry.id   AF-A0A353N1E6-F1
#
_cell.length_a   1.000
_cell.length_b   1.000
_cell.length_c   1.000
_cell.angle_alpha   90.00
_cell.angle_beta   90.00
_cell.angle_gamma   90.00
#
_symmetry.space_group_name_H-M   'P 1'
#
loop_
_entity.id
_entity.type
_entity.pdbx_description
1 polymer ?
#
loop_
_entity_poly.entity_id
_entity_poly.type
_entity_poly.pdbx_seq_one_letter_code
_entity_poly.pdbx_strand_id
1 'polypeptide(L)'
;MAVTPYDLQELYRFTRWGRSRSIEQIEKMLQGTSMCFSARHSGKLVAFCRILTDFVFRASLWDIMVHPDHQGKGLGSLLLEYALDHPKMREIPLIITYTSELAPFLARLGFRHEEGAMMLLRKPIEYS
;
A
#
# COMPACT_ATOMS: atom_id res chain seq x y z
N MET A 1 -13.08 8.09 -8.91
CA MET A 1 -11.67 7.85 -8.51
C MET A 1 -10.93 7.20 -9.67
N ALA A 2 -9.61 7.37 -9.78
CA ALA A 2 -8.80 6.76 -10.85
C ALA A 2 -8.62 5.24 -10.72
N VAL A 3 -9.08 4.66 -9.60
CA VAL A 3 -9.02 3.24 -9.26
C VAL A 3 -10.44 2.76 -8.96
N THR A 4 -10.83 1.62 -9.54
CA THR A 4 -12.13 0.98 -9.30
C THR A 4 -11.98 -0.24 -8.39
N PRO A 5 -13.06 -0.68 -7.71
CA PRO A 5 -13.05 -1.94 -6.96
C PRO A 5 -12.69 -3.16 -7.80
N TYR A 6 -13.11 -3.19 -9.07
CA TYR A 6 -12.81 -4.27 -10.01
C TYR A 6 -11.33 -4.32 -10.37
N ASP A 7 -10.72 -3.17 -10.72
CA ASP A 7 -9.29 -3.08 -10.98
C ASP A 7 -8.46 -3.63 -9.79
N LEU A 8 -8.86 -3.27 -8.57
CA LEU A 8 -8.17 -3.72 -7.36
C LEU A 8 -8.38 -5.20 -7.07
N GLN A 9 -9.59 -5.71 -7.30
CA GLN A 9 -9.86 -7.12 -7.09
C GLN A 9 -8.97 -7.97 -8.00
N GLU A 10 -8.76 -7.57 -9.26
CA GLU A 10 -7.82 -8.26 -10.15
C GLU A 10 -6.39 -8.27 -9.58
N LEU A 11 -5.90 -7.13 -9.09
CA LEU A 11 -4.55 -7.02 -8.54
C LEU A 11 -4.37 -7.83 -7.24
N TYR A 12 -5.39 -7.85 -6.38
CA TYR A 12 -5.39 -8.63 -5.14
C TYR A 12 -5.26 -10.14 -5.36
N ARG A 13 -5.65 -10.67 -6.53
CA ARG A 13 -5.47 -12.10 -6.86
C ARG A 13 -4.01 -12.53 -6.80
N PHE A 14 -3.08 -11.60 -6.99
CA PHE A 14 -1.65 -11.85 -6.95
C PHE A 14 -1.03 -11.69 -5.55
N THR A 15 -1.80 -11.27 -4.54
CA THR A 15 -1.32 -11.17 -3.15
C THR A 15 -1.77 -12.38 -2.33
N ARG A 16 -1.22 -12.54 -1.12
CA ARG A 16 -1.66 -13.59 -0.18
C ARG A 16 -2.79 -13.14 0.74
N TRP A 17 -3.00 -11.84 0.93
CA TRP A 17 -3.82 -11.26 2.00
C TRP A 17 -5.17 -10.67 1.54
N GLY A 18 -5.39 -10.56 0.24
CA GLY A 18 -6.56 -9.86 -0.31
C GLY A 18 -7.41 -10.69 -1.26
N ARG A 19 -7.16 -12.00 -1.40
CA ARG A 19 -7.77 -12.83 -2.45
C ARG A 19 -9.27 -13.01 -2.26
N SER A 20 -9.75 -13.10 -1.02
CA SER A 20 -11.18 -13.26 -0.73
C SER A 20 -11.97 -11.95 -0.65
N ARG A 21 -11.33 -10.78 -0.83
CA ARG A 21 -12.02 -9.49 -0.70
C ARG A 21 -13.10 -9.34 -1.77
N SER A 22 -14.34 -9.10 -1.32
CA SER A 22 -15.45 -8.82 -2.22
C SER A 22 -15.35 -7.41 -2.81
N ILE A 23 -16.01 -7.19 -3.94
CA ILE A 23 -16.12 -5.86 -4.57
C ILE A 23 -16.69 -4.84 -3.57
N GLU A 24 -17.70 -5.22 -2.80
CA GLU A 24 -18.31 -4.35 -1.77
C GLU A 24 -17.32 -4.01 -0.64
N GLN A 25 -16.51 -4.97 -0.18
CA GLN A 25 -15.49 -4.71 0.83
C GLN A 25 -14.41 -3.77 0.31
N ILE A 26 -13.97 -3.95 -0.94
CA ILE A 26 -12.97 -3.09 -1.58
C ILE A 26 -13.53 -1.67 -1.76
N GLU A 27 -14.79 -1.53 -2.16
CA GLU A 27 -15.45 -0.24 -2.27
C GLU A 27 -15.50 0.51 -0.92
N LYS A 28 -15.95 -0.16 0.14
CA LYS A 28 -15.94 0.42 1.50
C LYS A 28 -14.54 0.77 1.97
N MET A 29 -13.55 -0.08 1.69
CA MET A 29 -12.14 0.19 2.01
C MET A 29 -11.63 1.45 1.28
N LEU A 30 -11.96 1.61 0.00
CA LEU A 30 -11.60 2.80 -0.77
C LEU A 30 -12.26 4.07 -0.24
N GLN A 31 -13.53 4.01 0.18
CA GLN A 31 -14.22 5.15 0.81
C GLN A 31 -13.54 5.59 2.12
N GLY A 32 -13.00 4.64 2.89
CA GLY A 32 -12.26 4.91 4.12
C GLY A 32 -10.77 5.25 3.92
N THR A 33 -10.32 5.44 2.69
CA THR A 33 -8.92 5.69 2.36
C THR A 33 -8.62 7.18 2.30
N SER A 34 -7.62 7.65 3.04
CA SER A 34 -7.18 9.05 2.97
C SER A 34 -6.56 9.39 1.60
N MET A 35 -5.64 8.53 1.13
CA MET A 35 -5.00 8.66 -0.18
C MET A 35 -4.66 7.29 -0.76
N CYS A 36 -4.70 7.17 -2.09
CA CYS A 36 -4.11 6.03 -2.78
C CYS A 36 -3.38 6.50 -4.03
N PHE A 37 -2.39 5.72 -4.41
CA PHE A 37 -1.59 5.97 -5.60
C PHE A 37 -1.59 4.71 -6.46
N SER A 38 -1.55 4.89 -7.76
CA SER A 38 -1.66 3.80 -8.72
C SER A 38 -0.85 4.06 -9.97
N ALA A 39 -0.35 2.99 -10.59
CA ALA A 39 0.19 3.03 -11.94
C ALA A 39 -0.70 2.21 -12.87
N ARG A 40 -0.90 2.71 -14.10
CA ARG A 40 -1.60 1.99 -15.16
C ARG A 40 -0.68 1.74 -16.35
N HIS A 41 -0.84 0.58 -16.99
CA HIS A 41 -0.16 0.24 -18.24
C HIS A 41 -1.19 -0.32 -19.20
N SER A 42 -1.26 0.25 -20.41
CA SER A 42 -2.25 -0.14 -21.44
C SER A 42 -3.70 -0.18 -20.90
N GLY A 43 -4.07 0.83 -20.11
CA GLY A 43 -5.40 0.94 -19.49
C GLY A 43 -5.62 0.10 -18.23
N LYS A 44 -4.76 -0.87 -17.91
CA LYS A 44 -4.91 -1.75 -16.75
C LYS A 44 -4.19 -1.22 -15.51
N LEU A 45 -4.75 -1.46 -14.33
CA LEU A 45 -4.08 -1.18 -13.06
C LEU A 45 -2.95 -2.20 -12.83
N VAL A 46 -1.71 -1.72 -12.72
CA VAL A 46 -0.53 -2.59 -12.58
C VAL A 46 0.28 -2.35 -11.31
N ALA A 47 0.03 -1.26 -10.60
CA ALA A 47 0.56 -1.06 -9.26
C ALA A 47 -0.40 -0.19 -8.42
N PHE A 48 -0.39 -0.41 -7.11
CA PHE A 48 -1.24 0.30 -6.16
C PHE A 48 -0.59 0.36 -4.78
N CYS A 49 -0.80 1.47 -4.07
CA CYS A 49 -0.55 1.56 -2.63
C CYS A 49 -1.58 2.48 -1.98
N ARG A 50 -1.83 2.26 -0.69
CA ARG A 50 -2.87 2.93 0.07
C ARG A 50 -2.29 3.58 1.32
N ILE A 51 -2.77 4.77 1.64
CA ILE A 51 -2.33 5.54 2.81
C ILE A 51 -3.55 5.91 3.66
N LEU A 52 -3.42 5.65 4.96
CA LEU A 52 -4.32 6.17 5.99
C LEU A 52 -3.55 7.21 6.81
N THR A 53 -4.07 8.43 6.92
CA THR A 53 -3.36 9.53 7.57
C THR A 53 -4.30 10.61 8.10
N ASP A 54 -3.83 11.33 9.12
CA ASP A 54 -4.40 12.59 9.61
C ASP A 54 -3.81 13.83 8.92
N PHE A 55 -2.88 13.65 7.97
CA PHE A 55 -2.18 14.68 7.20
C PHE A 55 -1.27 15.61 8.01
N VAL A 56 -1.04 15.31 9.28
CA VAL A 56 -0.27 16.21 10.17
C VAL A 56 0.78 15.45 10.96
N PHE A 57 0.39 14.39 11.69
CA PHE A 57 1.26 13.74 12.66
C PHE A 57 1.63 12.32 12.26
N ARG A 58 0.71 11.58 11.64
CA ARG A 58 0.94 10.16 11.36
C ARG A 58 0.29 9.70 10.07
N ALA A 59 0.98 8.79 9.40
CA ALA A 59 0.47 8.03 8.29
C ALA A 59 0.82 6.55 8.42
N SER A 60 0.04 5.72 7.74
CA SER A 60 0.34 4.30 7.59
C SER A 60 0.17 3.87 6.13
N LEU A 61 1.13 3.07 5.65
CA LEU A 61 1.18 2.58 4.27
C LEU A 61 0.68 1.13 4.21
N TRP A 62 -0.22 0.87 3.25
CA TRP A 62 -0.96 -0.37 3.12
C TRP A 62 -1.09 -0.82 1.66
N ASP A 63 -1.40 -2.10 1.48
CA ASP A 63 -1.77 -2.71 0.20
C ASP A 63 -0.80 -2.36 -0.94
N ILE A 64 0.51 -2.43 -0.66
CA ILE A 64 1.57 -2.22 -1.65
C ILE A 64 1.57 -3.42 -2.60
N MET A 65 1.16 -3.18 -3.84
CA MET A 65 0.97 -4.23 -4.85
C MET A 65 1.56 -3.79 -6.18
N VAL A 66 2.24 -4.72 -6.84
CA VAL A 66 2.69 -4.59 -8.23
C VAL A 66 2.34 -5.88 -8.95
N HIS A 67 1.71 -5.77 -10.12
CA HIS A 67 1.37 -6.92 -10.95
C HIS A 67 2.64 -7.73 -11.27
N PRO A 68 2.62 -9.08 -11.21
CA PRO A 68 3.83 -9.90 -11.37
C PRO A 68 4.68 -9.55 -12.60
N ASP A 69 4.05 -9.35 -13.76
CA ASP A 69 4.73 -8.98 -15.01
C ASP A 69 5.45 -7.61 -14.98
N HIS A 70 5.17 -6.80 -13.97
CA HIS A 70 5.76 -5.48 -13.75
C HIS A 70 6.69 -5.42 -12.53
N GLN A 71 6.88 -6.52 -11.81
CA GLN A 71 7.82 -6.62 -10.69
C GLN A 71 9.27 -6.67 -11.19
N GLY A 72 10.22 -6.31 -10.30
CA GLY A 72 11.66 -6.30 -10.62
C GLY A 72 12.11 -5.20 -11.58
N LYS A 73 11.20 -4.33 -12.04
CA LYS A 73 11.44 -3.25 -13.02
C LYS A 73 11.46 -1.84 -12.42
N GLY A 74 11.56 -1.73 -11.10
CA GLY A 74 11.57 -0.44 -10.38
C GLY A 74 10.19 0.22 -10.16
N LEU A 75 9.10 -0.34 -10.74
CA LEU A 75 7.77 0.27 -10.65
C LEU A 75 7.27 0.47 -9.20
N GLY A 76 7.55 -0.49 -8.31
CA GLY A 76 7.19 -0.37 -6.90
C GLY A 76 7.92 0.78 -6.20
N SER A 77 9.21 0.95 -6.47
CA SER A 77 10.00 2.08 -5.93
C SER A 77 9.45 3.40 -6.42
N LEU A 78 9.26 3.54 -7.73
CA LEU A 78 8.71 4.77 -8.33
C LEU A 78 7.33 5.13 -7.75
N LEU A 79 6.46 4.14 -7.56
CA LEU A 79 5.14 4.36 -6.97
C LEU A 79 5.25 4.90 -5.55
N LEU A 80 6.10 4.29 -4.72
CA LEU A 80 6.24 4.68 -3.32
C LEU A 80 7.00 6.01 -3.16
N GLU A 81 8.02 6.26 -3.96
CA GLU A 81 8.70 7.55 -4.02
C GLU A 81 7.70 8.66 -4.35
N TYR A 82 6.86 8.46 -5.38
CA TYR A 82 5.82 9.42 -5.74
C TYR A 82 4.79 9.63 -4.61
N ALA A 83 4.40 8.55 -3.92
CA ALA A 83 3.45 8.61 -2.82
C ALA A 83 4.02 9.35 -1.59
N LEU A 84 5.27 9.08 -1.23
CA LEU A 84 5.95 9.64 -0.05
C LEU A 84 6.40 11.07 -0.28
N ASP A 85 6.77 11.43 -1.51
CA ASP A 85 7.15 12.80 -1.87
C ASP A 85 5.95 13.73 -2.13
N HIS A 86 4.73 13.19 -2.11
CA HIS A 86 3.52 13.99 -2.27
C HIS A 86 3.47 15.12 -1.21
N PRO A 87 3.11 16.37 -1.55
CA PRO A 87 3.16 17.50 -0.61
C PRO A 87 2.39 17.32 0.69
N LYS A 88 1.28 16.56 0.66
CA LYS A 88 0.49 16.21 1.85
C LYS A 88 1.09 15.10 2.72
N MET A 89 2.17 14.46 2.27
CA MET A 89 2.83 13.34 2.91
C MET A 89 4.22 13.69 3.40
N ARG A 90 4.97 14.51 2.64
CA ARG A 90 6.38 14.82 2.88
C ARG A 90 6.67 15.35 4.29
N GLU A 91 5.77 16.16 4.84
CA GLU A 91 5.94 16.80 6.15
C GLU A 91 5.46 15.93 7.32
N ILE A 92 4.90 14.74 7.07
CA ILE A 92 4.39 13.87 8.14
C ILE A 92 5.56 13.21 8.86
N PRO A 93 5.72 13.42 10.18
CA PRO A 93 6.92 12.98 10.90
C PRO A 93 6.97 11.46 11.13
N LEU A 94 5.83 10.77 11.11
CA LEU A 94 5.75 9.33 11.35
C LEU A 94 4.94 8.63 10.26
N ILE A 95 5.62 7.81 9.45
CA ILE A 95 5.02 6.93 8.47
C ILE A 95 5.36 5.49 8.81
N ILE A 96 4.36 4.68 9.12
CA ILE A 96 4.56 3.28 9.54
C ILE A 96 3.90 2.28 8.59
N THR A 97 4.44 1.08 8.59
CA THR A 97 3.80 -0.10 8.00
C THR A 97 4.33 -1.33 8.73
N TYR A 98 3.72 -2.48 8.51
CA TYR A 98 4.30 -3.76 8.89
C TYR A 98 4.35 -4.68 7.67
N THR A 99 5.38 -5.51 7.61
CA THR A 99 5.54 -6.48 6.54
C THR A 99 6.44 -7.61 6.99
N SER A 100 6.18 -8.82 6.49
CA SER A 100 7.07 -9.97 6.64
C SER A 100 8.05 -10.13 5.48
N GLU A 101 7.74 -9.56 4.30
CA GLU A 101 8.47 -9.85 3.06
C GLU A 101 9.04 -8.60 2.37
N LEU A 102 8.44 -7.42 2.59
CA LEU A 102 8.84 -6.20 1.89
C LEU A 102 9.92 -5.38 2.61
N ALA A 103 10.43 -5.84 3.76
CA ALA A 103 11.39 -5.07 4.56
C ALA A 103 12.67 -4.69 3.77
N PRO A 104 13.35 -5.58 3.03
CA PRO A 104 14.52 -5.20 2.23
C PRO A 104 14.19 -4.22 1.09
N PHE A 105 12.98 -4.30 0.53
CA PHE A 105 12.52 -3.38 -0.51
C PHE A 105 12.25 -1.99 0.06
N LEU A 106 11.50 -1.91 1.18
CA LEU A 106 11.19 -0.66 1.86
C LEU A 106 12.43 0.00 2.46
N ALA A 107 13.45 -0.77 2.86
CA ALA A 107 14.70 -0.24 3.36
C ALA A 107 15.41 0.70 2.36
N ARG A 108 15.29 0.41 1.06
CA ARG A 108 15.83 1.27 -0.01
C ARG A 108 15.10 2.61 -0.13
N LEU A 109 13.90 2.70 0.44
CA LEU A 109 13.05 3.89 0.46
C LEU A 109 13.10 4.63 1.81
N GLY A 110 14.11 4.33 2.64
CA GLY A 110 14.33 5.01 3.92
C GLY A 110 13.54 4.45 5.10
N PHE A 111 12.73 3.40 4.90
CA PHE A 111 12.14 2.69 6.04
C PHE A 111 13.20 1.91 6.78
N ARG A 112 13.07 1.84 8.11
CA ARG A 112 13.95 1.04 8.95
C ARG A 112 13.13 0.33 10.01
N HIS A 113 13.64 -0.82 10.45
CA HIS A 113 13.13 -1.43 11.67
C HIS A 113 13.47 -0.51 12.84
N GLU A 114 12.49 -0.21 13.68
CA GLU A 114 12.68 0.59 14.89
C GLU A 114 12.91 -0.34 16.07
N GLU A 115 14.12 -0.32 16.63
CA GLU A 115 14.46 -1.16 17.78
C GLU A 115 13.60 -0.81 18.99
N GLY A 116 13.07 -1.83 19.68
CA GLY A 116 12.20 -1.66 20.85
C GLY A 116 10.74 -1.31 20.53
N ALA A 117 10.40 -0.99 19.27
CA ALA A 117 9.00 -0.83 18.87
C ALA A 117 8.28 -2.20 18.84
N MET A 118 7.08 -2.26 19.41
CA MET A 118 6.25 -3.47 19.43
C MET A 118 4.99 -3.31 18.58
N MET A 119 4.69 -4.33 17.76
CA MET A 119 3.38 -4.46 17.13
C MET A 119 2.45 -5.25 18.04
N LEU A 120 1.48 -4.55 18.66
CA LEU A 120 0.47 -5.17 19.52
C LEU A 120 -0.80 -5.44 18.73
N LEU A 121 -1.17 -6.72 18.62
CA LEU A 121 -2.34 -7.17 17.86
C LEU A 121 -3.50 -7.50 18.80
N ARG A 122 -4.67 -6.88 18.57
CA ARG A 122 -5.93 -7.28 19.25
C ARG A 122 -6.53 -8.55 18.66
N LYS A 123 -6.23 -8.83 17.39
CA LYS A 123 -6.64 -10.03 16.64
C LYS A 123 -5.48 -10.52 15.76
N PRO A 124 -5.36 -11.83 15.51
CA PRO A 124 -4.36 -12.36 14.58
C PRO A 124 -4.45 -11.70 13.20
N ILE A 125 -3.33 -11.62 12.50
CA ILE A 125 -3.32 -11.26 11.09
C ILE A 125 -3.85 -12.46 10.31
N GLU A 126 -5.09 -12.36 9.85
CA GLU A 126 -5.70 -13.37 8.98
C GLU A 126 -5.55 -12.92 7.53
N TYR A 127 -4.86 -13.75 6.75
CA TYR A 127 -4.78 -13.59 5.31
C TYR A 127 -5.96 -14.30 4.67
N SER A 128 -6.72 -13.55 3.89
CA SER A 128 -7.94 -13.98 3.25
C SER A 128 -7.74 -14.22 1.75
#